data_AF-A0A845ZGV4-F1
#
_entry.id   AF-A0A845ZGV4-F1
#
_cell.length_a   1.000
_cell.length_b   1.000
_cell.length_c   1.000
_cell.angle_alpha   90.00
_cell.angle_beta   90.00
_cell.angle_gamma   90.00
#
_symmetry.space_group_name_H-M   'P 1'
#
loop_
_entity.id
_entity.type
_entity.pdbx_description
1 polymer ?
#
loop_
_entity_poly.entity_id
_entity_poly.type
_entity_poly.pdbx_seq_one_letter_code
_entity_poly.pdbx_strand_id
1 'polypeptide(L)' 'TIQGQQIKLKGIQKYIGRVKEDGRSQRRHSSFYIGLYAQNWVSFSDECINLVRELMRLNRNKWKYYLRGMRAKSLVLSAL' A
#
# COMPACT_ATOMS: atom_id res chain seq x y z
N THR A 1 4.25 4.13 16.11
CA THR A 1 3.70 5.38 15.51
C THR A 1 2.23 5.21 15.25
N ILE A 2 1.44 6.26 15.50
CA ILE A 2 -0.01 6.29 15.35
C ILE A 2 -0.41 5.95 13.90
N GLN A 3 0.26 6.54 12.91
CA GLN A 3 0.00 6.35 11.48
C GLN A 3 0.04 4.88 11.04
N GLY A 4 1.10 4.15 11.39
CA GLY A 4 1.22 2.75 11.03
C GLY A 4 0.21 1.82 11.71
N GLN A 5 -0.36 2.23 12.84
CA GLN A 5 -1.50 1.53 13.46
C GLN A 5 -2.80 1.83 12.70
N GLN A 6 -3.05 3.09 12.33
CA GLN A 6 -4.20 3.48 11.50
C GLN A 6 -4.20 2.75 10.16
N ILE A 7 -3.04 2.66 9.50
CA ILE A 7 -2.86 1.91 8.26
C ILE A 7 -3.21 0.42 8.42
N LYS A 8 -2.79 -0.20 9.53
CA LYS A 8 -3.14 -1.60 9.84
C LYS A 8 -4.63 -1.78 10.08
N LEU A 9 -5.27 -0.84 10.79
CA LEU A 9 -6.73 -0.86 11.00
C LEU A 9 -7.50 -0.75 9.69
N LYS A 10 -6.98 0.02 8.70
CA LYS A 10 -7.55 0.11 7.36
C LYS A 10 -7.32 -1.13 6.47
N GLY A 11 -6.56 -2.12 6.94
CA GLY A 11 -6.37 -3.40 6.23
C GLY A 11 -5.54 -3.32 4.93
N ILE A 12 -4.82 -2.23 4.71
CA ILE A 12 -4.08 -1.95 3.47
C ILE A 12 -2.59 -2.29 3.54
N GLN A 13 -2.11 -2.86 4.66
CA GLN A 13 -0.69 -3.21 4.85
C GLN A 13 -0.13 -4.11 3.75
N LYS A 14 -0.97 -4.89 3.05
CA LYS A 14 -0.58 -5.76 1.93
C LYS A 14 -0.05 -5.02 0.70
N TYR A 15 -0.35 -3.72 0.57
CA TYR A 15 0.18 -2.88 -0.51
C TYR A 15 1.51 -2.23 -0.14
N ILE A 16 1.82 -2.18 1.15
CA ILE A 16 2.99 -1.49 1.70
C ILE A 16 4.12 -2.48 1.98
N GLY A 17 3.80 -3.67 2.44
CA GLY A 17 4.77 -4.70 2.79
C GLY A 17 4.18 -6.09 2.82
N ARG A 18 5.06 -7.08 3.03
CA ARG A 18 4.66 -8.48 3.03
C ARG A 18 3.75 -8.77 4.22
N VAL A 19 2.59 -9.35 3.94
CA VAL A 19 1.67 -9.81 4.98
C VAL A 19 2.29 -10.95 5.79
N LYS A 20 1.84 -11.10 7.03
CA LYS A 20 2.25 -12.18 7.91
C LYS A 20 1.87 -13.52 7.29
N GLU A 21 2.79 -14.49 7.30
CA GLU A 21 2.50 -15.86 6.85
C GLU A 21 1.48 -16.54 7.76
N ASP A 22 0.72 -17.47 7.18
CA ASP A 22 -0.16 -18.34 7.95
C ASP A 22 0.64 -19.19 8.96
N GLY A 23 0.07 -19.46 10.12
CA GLY A 23 0.73 -20.22 11.20
C GLY A 23 1.84 -19.49 11.97
N ARG A 24 2.30 -18.31 11.53
CA ARG A 24 3.29 -17.53 12.30
C ARG A 24 2.63 -17.01 13.58
N SER A 25 3.31 -17.03 14.73
CA SER A 25 2.81 -16.38 15.96
C SER A 25 3.12 -14.88 15.97
N GLN A 26 4.37 -14.54 15.64
CA GLN A 26 4.90 -13.19 15.70
C GLN A 26 4.51 -12.32 14.49
N ARG A 27 4.48 -11.00 14.70
CA ARG A 27 4.30 -10.02 13.62
C ARG A 27 5.53 -10.02 12.71
N ARG A 28 5.33 -9.96 11.39
CA ARG A 28 6.43 -9.80 10.42
C ARG A 28 7.00 -8.38 10.43
N HIS A 29 6.13 -7.38 10.58
CA HIS A 29 6.50 -5.97 10.60
C HIS A 29 5.83 -5.22 11.76
N SER A 30 6.62 -4.40 12.46
CA SER A 30 6.12 -3.51 13.50
C SER A 30 5.19 -2.45 12.90
N SER A 31 4.35 -1.84 13.72
CA SER A 31 3.49 -0.73 13.23
C SER A 31 4.33 0.48 12.85
N PHE A 32 5.46 0.72 13.51
CA PHE A 32 6.43 1.74 13.11
C PHE A 32 6.94 1.51 11.69
N TYR A 33 7.42 0.29 11.39
CA TYR A 33 7.90 -0.07 10.06
C TYR A 33 6.85 0.16 8.98
N ILE A 34 5.61 -0.30 9.21
CA ILE A 34 4.52 -0.10 8.24
C ILE A 34 4.25 1.37 7.97
N GLY A 35 4.28 2.25 8.99
CA GLY A 35 4.09 3.68 8.80
C GLY A 35 5.19 4.32 7.94
N LEU A 36 6.45 4.02 8.26
CA LEU A 36 7.61 4.55 7.53
C LEU A 36 7.62 4.06 6.06
N TYR A 37 7.39 2.77 5.84
CA TYR A 37 7.38 2.22 4.48
C TYR A 37 6.20 2.73 3.66
N ALA A 38 5.06 3.03 4.29
CA ALA A 38 3.91 3.60 3.60
C ALA A 38 4.21 5.00 3.06
N GLN A 39 4.94 5.83 3.80
CA GLN A 39 5.39 7.14 3.33
C GLN A 39 6.27 6.99 2.08
N ASN A 40 7.29 6.12 2.15
CA ASN A 40 8.18 5.85 1.01
C ASN A 40 7.41 5.33 -0.22
N TRP A 41 6.45 4.42 -0.02
CA TRP A 41 5.64 3.86 -1.09
C TRP A 41 4.76 4.91 -1.78
N VAL A 42 4.13 5.80 -1.01
CA VAL A 42 3.28 6.88 -1.56
C VAL A 42 4.12 7.84 -2.40
N SER A 43 5.27 8.29 -1.89
CA SER A 43 6.17 9.20 -2.61
C SER A 43 6.63 8.60 -3.93
N PHE A 44 7.13 7.36 -3.92
CA PHE A 44 7.54 6.66 -5.14
C PHE A 44 6.37 6.42 -6.11
N SER A 45 5.17 6.18 -5.58
CA SER A 45 3.98 5.99 -6.41
C SER A 45 3.59 7.26 -7.18
N ASP A 46 3.88 8.47 -6.69
CA ASP A 46 3.63 9.71 -7.44
C ASP A 46 4.56 9.84 -8.64
N GLU A 47 5.84 9.50 -8.47
CA GLU A 47 6.83 9.49 -9.56
C GLU A 47 6.43 8.51 -10.68
N CYS A 48 5.81 7.38 -10.31
CA CYS A 48 5.42 6.34 -11.25
C CYS A 48 4.02 6.50 -11.86
N ILE A 49 3.27 7.57 -11.54
CA ILE A 49 1.85 7.64 -11.89
C ILE A 49 1.59 7.63 -13.41
N ASN A 50 2.49 8.21 -14.19
CA ASN A 50 2.36 8.24 -15.65
C ASN A 50 2.56 6.86 -16.25
N LEU A 51 3.58 6.12 -15.79
CA LEU A 51 3.80 4.73 -16.17
C LEU A 51 2.59 3.86 -15.81
N VAL A 52 2.02 4.04 -14.61
CA VAL A 52 0.81 3.30 -14.19
C VAL A 52 -0.37 3.60 -15.12
N ARG A 53 -0.57 4.86 -15.55
CA ARG A 53 -1.62 5.22 -16.50
C ARG A 53 -1.43 4.56 -17.87
N GLU A 54 -0.21 4.50 -18.38
CA GLU A 54 0.10 3.80 -19.62
C GLU A 54 -0.18 2.31 -19.50
N LEU A 55 0.25 1.68 -18.41
CA LEU A 55 -0.02 0.27 -18.14
C LEU A 55 -1.52 -0.03 -18.01
N MET A 56 -2.31 0.87 -17.43
CA MET A 56 -3.77 0.75 -17.36
C MET A 56 -4.43 0.82 -18.75
N ARG A 57 -3.87 1.63 -19.67
CA ARG A 57 -4.34 1.71 -21.06
C ARG A 57 -4.02 0.43 -21.84
N LEU A 58 -2.80 -0.09 -21.67
CA LEU A 58 -2.35 -1.32 -22.34
C LEU A 58 -3.04 -2.58 -21.79
N ASN A 59 -3.17 -2.68 -20.47
CA ASN A 59 -3.69 -3.87 -19.77
C ASN A 59 -5.06 -3.62 -19.15
N ARG A 60 -6.05 -3.32 -20.00
CA ARG A 60 -7.40 -2.96 -19.55
C ARG A 60 -8.08 -4.07 -18.73
N ASN A 61 -7.77 -5.33 -19.01
CA ASN A 61 -8.22 -6.50 -18.23
C ASN A 61 -7.71 -6.50 -16.77
N LYS A 62 -6.62 -5.79 -16.47
CA LYS A 62 -6.05 -5.65 -15.12
C LYS A 62 -6.47 -4.36 -14.42
N TRP A 63 -7.30 -3.51 -15.04
CA TRP A 63 -7.71 -2.22 -14.50
C TRP A 63 -8.20 -2.29 -13.04
N LYS A 64 -9.02 -3.30 -12.71
CA LYS A 64 -9.50 -3.51 -11.33
C LYS A 64 -8.39 -3.60 -10.29
N TYR A 65 -7.21 -4.12 -10.64
CA TYR A 65 -6.08 -4.24 -9.72
C TYR A 65 -5.36 -2.90 -9.54
N TYR A 66 -5.19 -2.12 -10.60
CA TYR A 66 -4.65 -0.77 -10.53
C TYR A 66 -5.54 0.16 -9.69
N LEU A 67 -6.87 0.12 -9.87
CA LEU A 67 -7.82 0.89 -9.06
C LEU A 67 -7.71 0.54 -7.56
N ARG A 68 -7.51 -0.74 -7.23
CA ARG A 68 -7.32 -1.16 -5.84
C ARG A 68 -6.02 -0.59 -5.25
N GLY A 69 -4.94 -0.52 -6.04
CA GLY A 69 -3.69 0.12 -5.64
C GLY A 69 -3.87 1.63 -5.40
N MET A 70 -4.56 2.33 -6.30
CA MET A 70 -4.86 3.76 -6.13
C MET A 70 -5.74 4.04 -4.91
N ARG A 71 -6.75 3.18 -4.67
CA ARG A 71 -7.56 3.26 -3.45
C ARG A 71 -6.71 3.04 -2.20
N ALA A 72 -5.80 2.07 -2.21
CA ALA A 72 -4.90 1.82 -1.10
C ALA A 72 -4.00 3.03 -0.83
N LYS A 73 -3.46 3.67 -1.87
CA LYS A 73 -2.69 4.92 -1.77
C LYS A 73 -3.48 6.04 -1.10
N SER A 74 -4.73 6.28 -1.54
CA SER A 74 -5.63 7.27 -0.93
C SER A 74 -5.89 6.97 0.56
N LEU A 75 -6.07 5.70 0.91
CA LEU A 75 -6.25 5.28 2.30
C LEU A 75 -4.99 5.50 3.14
N VAL A 76 -3.78 5.32 2.58
CA VAL A 76 -2.53 5.69 3.25
C VAL A 76 -2.48 7.19 3.48
N LEU A 77 -2.70 8.01 2.47
CA LEU A 77 -2.66 9.48 2.58
C LEU A 77 -3.62 10.00 3.64
N SER A 78 -4.81 9.39 3.78
CA SER A 78 -5.77 9.74 4.83
C SER A 78 -5.41 9.23 6.25
N ALA A 79 -4.32 8.49 6.39
CA ALA A 79 -3.86 7.88 7.64
C ALA A 79 -2.45 8.33 8.05
N LEU A 80 -1.74 9.00 7.14
CA LEU A 80 -0.50 9.72 7.40
C LEU A 80 -0.82 11.08 8.03
#